data_AF-A0A260Z3T8-F1
#
_entry.id   AF-A0A260Z3T8-F1
#
_cell.length_a   1.000
_cell.length_b   1.000
_cell.length_c   1.000
_cell.angle_alpha   90.00
_cell.angle_beta   90.00
_cell.angle_gamma   90.00
#
_symmetry.space_group_name_H-M   'P 1'
#
loop_
_entity.id
_entity.type
_entity.pdbx_description
1 polymer ?
#
loop_
_entity_poly.entity_id
_entity_poly.type
_entity_poly.pdbx_seq_one_letter_code
_entity_poly.pdbx_strand_id
1 'polypeptide(L)'
;MNALDLDRVSIRHTDEEGVDPNFVETTVPLVPMMSFLPQRPSVNLVFRNVQICNAMFDVVVPICDGDTVSMIIRKLRRISKAIKPKYAVTLWRYKDSVWGDRKMISCNSPFEENIQLADGDVFHLEADNKITVTSGSEKIDIGQTIVYKANVPE
;
A
#
# COMPACT_ATOMS: atom_id res chain seq x y z
N MET A 1 -9.49 -17.62 14.69
CA MET A 1 -10.41 -17.19 13.62
C MET A 1 -9.55 -17.04 12.38
N ASN A 2 -9.54 -18.06 11.50
CA ASN A 2 -8.69 -18.08 10.31
C ASN A 2 -9.37 -17.27 9.20
N ALA A 3 -9.16 -15.96 9.20
CA ALA A 3 -9.50 -15.14 8.05
C ALA A 3 -8.32 -15.21 7.08
N LEU A 4 -8.57 -15.66 5.85
CA LEU A 4 -7.60 -15.54 4.77
C LEU A 4 -7.36 -14.04 4.57
N ASP A 5 -6.12 -13.57 4.74
CA ASP A 5 -5.72 -12.15 4.57
C ASP A 5 -5.73 -11.75 3.09
N LEU A 6 -6.92 -11.80 2.48
CA LEU A 6 -7.13 -11.56 1.05
C LEU A 6 -6.88 -10.09 0.72
N ASP A 7 -6.10 -9.86 -0.33
CA ASP A 7 -5.67 -8.52 -0.74
C ASP A 7 -6.35 -8.06 -2.04
N ARG A 8 -6.50 -8.97 -3.01
CA ARG A 8 -7.06 -8.69 -4.32
C ARG A 8 -8.06 -9.79 -4.70
N VAL A 9 -9.13 -9.38 -5.38
CA VAL A 9 -10.07 -10.27 -6.06
C VAL A 9 -10.03 -9.92 -7.54
N SER A 10 -9.74 -10.91 -8.38
CA SER A 10 -9.80 -10.78 -9.83
C SER A 10 -10.84 -11.74 -10.37
N ILE A 11 -11.78 -11.23 -11.15
CA ILE A 11 -12.73 -12.04 -11.91
C ILE A 11 -12.15 -12.17 -13.31
N ARG A 12 -12.01 -13.40 -13.79
CA ARG A 12 -11.51 -13.73 -15.12
C ARG A 12 -12.52 -14.62 -15.83
N HIS A 13 -12.66 -14.45 -17.13
CA HIS A 13 -13.44 -15.35 -17.97
C HIS A 13 -12.64 -16.62 -18.30
N THR A 14 -13.33 -17.75 -18.47
CA THR A 14 -12.71 -19.03 -18.85
C THR A 14 -11.98 -18.98 -20.19
N ASP A 15 -12.36 -18.04 -21.04
CA ASP A 15 -11.86 -17.90 -22.40
C ASP A 15 -10.63 -16.98 -22.47
N GLU A 16 -10.21 -16.38 -21.35
CA GLU A 16 -9.02 -15.54 -21.27
C GLU A 16 -7.73 -16.37 -21.35
N GLU A 17 -6.71 -15.82 -22.03
CA GLU A 17 -5.39 -16.44 -22.08
C GLU A 17 -4.77 -16.59 -20.68
N GLY A 18 -4.19 -17.76 -20.41
CA GLY A 18 -3.50 -18.04 -19.15
C GLY A 18 -4.40 -18.51 -17.99
N VAL A 19 -5.67 -18.82 -18.25
CA VAL A 19 -6.53 -19.55 -17.30
C VAL A 19 -6.15 -21.03 -17.29
N ASP A 20 -6.06 -21.62 -16.09
CA ASP A 20 -5.75 -23.04 -15.93
C ASP A 20 -6.82 -23.90 -16.63
N PRO A 21 -6.44 -24.88 -17.47
CA PRO A 21 -7.40 -25.74 -18.16
C PRO A 21 -8.33 -26.48 -17.20
N ASN A 22 -7.86 -26.83 -15.99
CA ASN A 22 -8.71 -27.43 -14.97
C ASN A 22 -9.87 -26.51 -14.58
N PHE A 23 -9.64 -25.19 -14.58
CA PHE A 23 -10.69 -24.23 -14.28
C PHE A 23 -11.73 -24.15 -15.39
N VAL A 24 -11.31 -24.26 -16.64
CA VAL A 24 -12.22 -24.28 -17.79
C VAL A 24 -13.10 -25.53 -17.78
N GLU A 25 -12.52 -26.69 -17.49
CA GLU A 25 -13.26 -27.97 -17.51
C GLU A 25 -14.26 -28.11 -16.35
N THR A 26 -13.94 -27.56 -15.17
CA THR A 26 -14.77 -27.76 -13.97
C THR A 26 -15.76 -26.63 -13.72
N THR A 27 -15.61 -25.48 -14.38
CA THR A 27 -16.56 -24.38 -14.24
C THR A 27 -17.85 -24.69 -15.01
N VAL A 28 -19.00 -24.54 -14.35
CA VAL A 28 -20.32 -24.74 -14.95
C VAL A 28 -21.17 -23.47 -14.81
N PRO A 29 -22.16 -23.26 -15.70
CA PRO A 29 -23.05 -22.11 -15.59
C PRO A 29 -23.67 -21.99 -14.20
N LEU A 30 -23.76 -20.76 -13.68
CA LEU A 30 -24.29 -20.41 -12.35
C LEU A 30 -23.48 -20.90 -11.14
N VAL A 31 -22.36 -21.59 -11.34
CA VAL A 31 -21.45 -22.01 -10.26
C VAL A 31 -20.03 -21.52 -10.60
N PRO A 32 -19.69 -20.26 -10.28
CA PRO A 32 -18.36 -19.74 -10.53
C PRO A 32 -17.34 -20.43 -9.62
N MET A 33 -16.16 -20.69 -10.16
CA MET A 33 -15.07 -21.23 -9.36
C MET A 33 -14.23 -20.12 -8.73
N MET A 34 -13.81 -20.34 -7.49
CA MET A 34 -12.86 -19.49 -6.77
C MET A 34 -11.58 -20.27 -6.47
N SER A 35 -10.43 -19.66 -6.79
CA SER A 35 -9.10 -20.17 -6.44
C SER A 35 -8.33 -19.14 -5.60
N PHE A 36 -7.55 -19.62 -4.64
CA PHE A 36 -6.68 -18.80 -3.82
C PHE A 36 -5.25 -18.91 -4.31
N LEU A 37 -4.67 -17.78 -4.72
CA LEU A 37 -3.26 -17.70 -5.06
C LEU A 37 -2.41 -17.66 -3.79
N PRO A 38 -1.18 -18.20 -3.83
CA PRO A 38 -0.24 -18.10 -2.72
C PRO A 38 0.07 -16.63 -2.41
N GLN A 39 0.46 -16.37 -1.16
CA GLN A 39 0.82 -15.03 -0.71
C GLN A 39 1.99 -14.49 -1.54
N ARG A 40 1.82 -13.29 -2.10
CA ARG A 40 2.88 -12.59 -2.83
C ARG A 40 4.02 -12.23 -1.87
N PRO A 41 5.29 -12.27 -2.31
CA PRO A 41 6.39 -11.74 -1.51
C PRO A 41 6.10 -10.29 -1.15
N SER A 42 6.40 -9.92 0.09
CA SER A 42 6.11 -8.59 0.61
C SER A 42 7.23 -8.09 1.49
N VAL A 43 7.45 -6.77 1.47
CA VAL A 43 8.42 -6.08 2.32
C VAL A 43 7.65 -5.15 3.26
N ASN A 44 8.05 -5.14 4.53
CA ASN A 44 7.44 -4.29 5.54
C ASN A 44 7.93 -2.85 5.38
N LEU A 45 7.00 -1.92 5.22
CA LEU A 45 7.26 -0.49 5.20
C LEU A 45 6.64 0.16 6.44
N VAL A 46 7.38 1.06 7.10
CA VAL A 46 6.91 1.76 8.29
C VAL A 46 6.17 3.04 7.89
N PHE A 47 4.93 3.16 8.32
CA PHE A 47 4.08 4.32 8.11
C PHE A 47 4.09 5.14 9.38
N ARG A 48 4.74 6.30 9.36
CA ARG A 48 4.87 7.21 10.49
C ARG A 48 3.81 8.30 10.45
N ASN A 49 3.17 8.55 11.58
CA ASN A 49 2.28 9.70 11.72
C ASN A 49 3.05 10.89 12.29
N VAL A 50 3.17 11.97 11.51
CA VAL A 50 3.84 13.22 11.94
C VAL A 50 2.85 14.30 12.37
N GLN A 51 1.55 14.00 12.37
CA GLN A 51 0.53 14.98 12.71
C GLN A 51 0.48 15.26 14.20
N ILE A 52 0.52 16.55 14.52
CA ILE A 52 0.45 17.04 15.89
C ILE A 52 -0.97 16.86 16.43
N CYS A 53 -1.07 16.53 17.72
CA CYS A 53 -2.34 16.31 18.42
C CYS A 53 -3.22 15.25 17.75
N ASN A 54 -2.63 14.28 17.04
CA ASN A 54 -3.33 13.13 16.48
C ASN A 54 -2.95 11.86 17.25
N ALA A 55 -3.95 11.04 17.62
CA ALA A 55 -3.75 9.80 18.38
C ALA A 55 -3.31 8.61 17.52
N MET A 56 -2.89 8.86 16.27
CA MET A 56 -2.45 7.83 15.34
C MET A 56 -0.94 7.56 15.54
N PHE A 57 -0.54 6.28 15.52
CA PHE A 57 0.82 5.84 15.77
C PHE A 57 1.51 5.34 14.51
N ASP A 58 2.78 4.95 14.63
CA ASP A 58 3.50 4.28 13.56
C ASP A 58 2.88 2.89 13.30
N VAL A 59 2.67 2.56 12.02
CA VAL A 59 2.04 1.32 11.58
C VAL A 59 2.95 0.63 10.57
N VAL A 60 3.20 -0.66 10.77
CA VAL A 60 3.94 -1.46 9.80
C VAL A 60 2.96 -2.07 8.81
N VAL A 61 3.17 -1.83 7.51
CA VAL A 61 2.30 -2.36 6.45
C VAL A 61 3.14 -3.19 5.46
N PRO A 62 2.70 -4.42 5.13
CA PRO A 62 3.36 -5.23 4.10
C PRO A 62 3.00 -4.73 2.70
N ILE A 63 4.02 -4.35 1.94
CA ILE A 63 3.91 -3.87 0.56
C ILE A 63 4.26 -5.02 -0.39
N CYS A 64 3.44 -5.23 -1.41
CA CYS A 64 3.70 -6.18 -2.48
C CYS A 64 4.09 -5.45 -3.76
N ASP A 65 4.77 -6.15 -4.66
CA ASP A 65 5.14 -5.59 -5.97
C ASP A 65 3.89 -5.23 -6.79
N GLY A 66 3.92 -4.07 -7.44
CA GLY A 66 2.82 -3.55 -8.25
C GLY A 66 1.61 -3.07 -7.45
N ASP A 67 1.77 -2.77 -6.16
CA ASP A 67 0.73 -2.13 -5.36
C ASP A 67 0.67 -0.62 -5.64
N THR A 68 -0.53 -0.07 -5.80
CA THR A 68 -0.72 1.38 -5.93
C THR A 68 -0.89 2.04 -4.56
N VAL A 69 -0.68 3.36 -4.49
CA VAL A 69 -0.95 4.16 -3.27
C VAL A 69 -2.37 3.91 -2.75
N SER A 70 -3.37 3.88 -3.62
CA SER A 70 -4.77 3.60 -3.22
C SER A 70 -4.96 2.20 -2.61
N MET A 71 -4.27 1.17 -3.11
CA MET A 71 -4.28 -0.18 -2.51
C MET A 71 -3.59 -0.19 -1.14
N ILE A 72 -2.47 0.51 -1.00
CA ILE A 72 -1.73 0.62 0.24
C ILE A 72 -2.54 1.35 1.31
N ILE A 73 -3.27 2.41 0.94
CA ILE A 73 -4.19 3.11 1.85
C ILE A 73 -5.27 2.14 2.35
N ARG A 74 -5.80 1.25 1.49
CA ARG A 74 -6.75 0.21 1.92
C ARG A 74 -6.12 -0.79 2.88
N LYS A 75 -4.86 -1.21 2.65
CA LYS A 75 -4.10 -2.06 3.59
C LYS A 75 -3.90 -1.36 4.93
N LEU A 76 -3.48 -0.11 4.92
CA LEU A 76 -3.28 0.70 6.13
C LEU A 76 -4.57 0.82 6.96
N ARG A 77 -5.72 1.04 6.32
CA ARG A 77 -7.03 1.09 7.01
C ARG A 77 -7.44 -0.25 7.63
N ARG A 78 -7.03 -1.39 7.04
CA ARG A 78 -7.31 -2.72 7.61
C ARG A 78 -6.50 -2.98 8.87
N ILE A 79 -5.24 -2.55 8.88
CA ILE A 79 -4.32 -2.75 10.01
C ILE A 79 -4.62 -1.73 11.12
N SER A 80 -4.72 -0.45 10.77
CA SER A 80 -5.02 0.63 11.70
C SER A 80 -6.51 0.93 11.75
N LYS A 81 -7.22 0.26 12.67
CA LYS A 81 -8.65 0.48 12.94
C LYS A 81 -8.96 1.89 13.47
N ALA A 82 -7.94 2.65 13.86
CA ALA A 82 -8.09 4.03 14.27
C ALA A 82 -8.50 4.93 13.08
N ILE A 83 -8.06 4.59 11.86
CA ILE A 83 -8.39 5.33 10.63
C ILE A 83 -9.81 4.96 10.19
N LYS A 84 -10.79 5.76 10.59
CA LYS A 84 -12.20 5.53 10.21
C LYS A 84 -12.43 5.81 8.71
N PRO A 85 -13.48 5.25 8.08
CA PRO A 85 -13.75 5.44 6.66
C PRO A 85 -13.86 6.90 6.22
N LYS A 86 -14.35 7.78 7.11
CA LYS A 86 -14.51 9.22 6.89
C LYS A 86 -13.20 10.00 6.77
N TYR A 87 -12.07 9.41 7.14
CA TYR A 87 -10.78 10.08 7.03
C TYR A 87 -10.27 10.01 5.59
N ALA A 88 -9.86 11.15 5.04
CA ALA A 88 -9.00 11.21 3.86
C ALA A 88 -7.57 10.89 4.28
N VAL A 89 -6.94 9.95 3.58
CA VAL A 89 -5.57 9.49 3.87
C VAL A 89 -4.69 9.85 2.69
N THR A 90 -3.57 10.51 2.97
CA THR A 90 -2.55 10.84 1.95
C THR A 90 -1.21 10.29 2.40
N LEU A 91 -0.42 9.76 1.46
CA LEU A 91 0.91 9.23 1.71
C LEU A 91 1.98 10.22 1.23
N TRP A 92 3.09 10.27 1.98
CA TRP A 92 4.15 11.22 1.78
C TRP A 92 5.50 10.51 1.91
N ARG A 93 6.35 10.63 0.90
CA ARG A 93 7.73 10.15 0.97
C ARG A 93 8.64 11.22 1.54
N TYR A 94 9.79 10.83 2.07
CA TYR A 94 10.85 11.79 2.40
C TYR A 94 11.53 12.30 1.12
N LYS A 95 12.04 13.52 1.15
CA LYS A 95 12.90 14.07 0.08
C LYS A 95 14.18 13.23 -0.10
N ASP A 96 14.76 12.83 1.02
CA ASP A 96 15.94 11.95 1.10
C ASP A 96 15.50 10.57 1.65
N SER A 97 15.75 9.50 0.89
CA SER A 97 15.36 8.14 1.25
C SER A 97 16.21 7.53 2.37
N VAL A 98 17.41 8.06 2.63
CA VAL A 98 18.38 7.49 3.57
C VAL A 98 18.38 8.23 4.90
N TRP A 99 18.29 9.57 4.86
CA TRP A 99 18.38 10.42 6.06
C TRP A 99 17.04 11.04 6.47
N GLY A 100 15.99 10.88 5.66
CA GLY A 100 14.69 11.50 5.90
C GLY A 100 14.08 11.12 7.24
N ASP A 101 14.19 9.85 7.64
CA ASP A 101 13.65 9.31 8.89
C ASP A 101 14.35 9.83 10.16
N ARG A 102 15.61 10.26 10.02
CA ARG A 102 16.48 10.82 11.07
C ARG A 102 16.36 12.33 11.19
N LYS A 103 15.69 12.99 10.23
CA LYS A 103 15.55 14.43 10.24
C LYS A 103 14.55 14.86 11.31
N MET A 104 14.89 15.92 12.04
CA MET A 104 14.02 16.47 13.07
C MET A 104 12.76 17.04 12.41
N ILE A 105 11.59 16.60 12.88
CA ILE A 105 10.29 17.07 12.40
C ILE A 105 9.93 18.34 13.14
N SER A 106 9.67 19.42 12.39
CA SER A 106 9.23 20.70 12.95
C SER A 106 7.78 20.62 13.43
N CYS A 107 7.49 21.18 14.60
CA CYS A 107 6.12 21.33 15.09
C CYS A 107 5.30 22.36 14.30
N ASN A 108 5.94 23.30 13.60
CA ASN A 108 5.21 24.31 12.83
C ASN A 108 4.88 23.81 11.43
N SER A 109 5.78 23.01 10.85
CA SER A 109 5.70 22.54 9.47
C SER A 109 6.09 21.05 9.39
N PRO A 110 5.23 20.13 9.84
CA PRO A 110 5.60 18.71 9.96
C PRO A 110 5.82 17.98 8.63
N PHE A 111 5.40 18.56 7.50
CA PHE A 111 5.51 17.98 6.16
C PHE A 111 6.55 18.66 5.25
N GLU A 112 7.35 19.58 5.78
CA GLU A 112 8.30 20.37 4.99
C GLU A 112 9.35 19.52 4.26
N GLU A 113 9.70 18.38 4.84
CA GLU A 113 10.71 17.45 4.34
C GLU A 113 10.13 16.31 3.53
N ASN A 114 8.85 16.41 3.20
CA ASN A 114 8.08 15.34 2.60
C ASN A 114 7.47 15.78 1.26
N ILE A 115 7.34 14.82 0.36
CA ILE A 115 6.70 14.98 -0.95
C ILE A 115 5.49 14.07 -1.00
N GLN A 116 4.32 14.63 -1.31
CA GLN A 116 3.09 13.87 -1.42
C GLN A 116 3.15 12.93 -2.63
N LEU A 117 2.70 11.68 -2.43
CA LEU A 117 2.52 10.71 -3.51
C LEU A 117 1.10 10.82 -4.09
N ALA A 118 0.98 10.55 -5.38
CA ALA A 118 -0.32 10.51 -6.07
C ALA A 118 -0.97 9.12 -5.94
N ASP A 119 -2.30 9.07 -5.97
CA ASP A 119 -3.04 7.80 -5.75
C ASP A 119 -2.75 6.71 -6.78
N GLY A 120 -2.28 7.11 -7.98
CA GLY A 120 -1.90 6.25 -9.09
C GLY A 120 -0.44 5.78 -9.06
N ASP A 121 0.39 6.28 -8.14
CA ASP A 121 1.80 5.89 -8.06
C ASP A 121 1.92 4.42 -7.66
N VAL A 122 2.85 3.73 -8.33
CA VAL A 122 3.04 2.28 -8.20
C VAL A 122 4.31 1.98 -7.43
N PHE A 123 4.20 1.12 -6.41
CA PHE A 123 5.31 0.60 -5.63
C PHE A 123 5.88 -0.64 -6.29
N HIS A 124 7.20 -0.66 -6.42
CA HIS A 124 7.97 -1.76 -6.94
C HIS A 124 8.94 -2.30 -5.88
N LEU A 125 8.99 -3.62 -5.78
CA LEU A 125 9.95 -4.33 -4.94
C LEU A 125 11.17 -4.70 -5.79
N GLU A 126 12.33 -4.14 -5.47
CA GLU A 126 13.62 -4.54 -6.05
C GLU A 126 14.28 -5.64 -5.20
N ALA A 127 15.41 -6.16 -5.68
CA ALA A 127 16.27 -7.02 -4.88
C ALA A 127 16.71 -6.31 -3.58
N ASP A 128 17.08 -7.09 -2.56
CA ASP A 128 17.55 -6.59 -1.25
C ASP A 128 16.53 -5.79 -0.43
N ASN A 129 15.23 -6.09 -0.57
CA ASN A 129 14.12 -5.43 0.14
C ASN A 129 14.03 -3.92 -0.12
N LYS A 130 14.58 -3.45 -1.24
CA LYS A 130 14.52 -2.05 -1.62
C LYS A 130 13.17 -1.72 -2.25
N ILE A 131 12.55 -0.63 -1.79
CA ILE A 131 11.22 -0.20 -2.23
C ILE A 131 11.37 1.06 -3.07
N THR A 132 10.91 0.98 -4.31
CA THR A 132 10.90 2.12 -5.23
C THR A 132 9.48 2.47 -5.63
N VAL A 133 9.23 3.72 -5.97
CA VAL A 133 7.94 4.18 -6.50
C VAL A 133 8.14 4.82 -7.85
N THR A 134 7.28 4.43 -8.78
CA THR A 134 7.16 5.05 -10.08
C THR A 134 6.08 6.13 -9.99
N SER A 135 6.50 7.39 -10.01
CA SER A 135 5.63 8.56 -10.06
C SER A 135 5.81 9.21 -11.43
N GLY A 136 4.86 8.98 -12.34
CA GLY A 136 5.00 9.40 -13.73
C GLY A 136 6.11 8.62 -14.45
N SER A 137 7.15 9.33 -14.91
CA SER A 137 8.28 8.74 -15.65
C SER A 137 9.52 8.45 -14.77
N GLU A 138 9.52 8.90 -13.51
CA GLU A 138 10.67 8.75 -12.62
C GLU A 138 10.48 7.61 -11.63
N LYS A 139 11.53 6.81 -11.45
CA LYS A 139 11.62 5.76 -10.45
C LYS A 139 12.42 6.27 -9.27
N ILE A 140 11.78 6.36 -8.11
CA ILE A 140 12.31 7.04 -6.93
C ILE A 140 12.44 6.03 -5.79
N ASP A 141 13.58 6.03 -5.12
CA ASP A 141 13.76 5.26 -3.89
C ASP A 141 13.07 5.96 -2.71
N ILE A 142 12.34 5.19 -1.91
CA ILE A 142 11.59 5.70 -0.75
C ILE A 142 12.29 5.37 0.56
N GLY A 143 13.14 4.34 0.60
CA GLY A 143 13.68 3.80 1.84
C GLY A 143 12.66 2.95 2.61
N GLN A 144 12.82 2.87 3.93
CA GLN A 144 12.05 1.96 4.80
C GLN A 144 10.90 2.62 5.56
N THR A 145 10.83 3.95 5.56
CA THR A 145 9.82 4.71 6.30
C THR A 145 9.15 5.73 5.38
N ILE A 146 7.82 5.81 5.46
CA ILE A 146 7.02 6.87 4.84
C ILE A 146 6.15 7.55 5.86
N VAL A 147 5.67 8.73 5.53
CA VAL A 147 4.76 9.49 6.36
C VAL A 147 3.35 9.35 5.83
N TYR A 148 2.39 9.20 6.73
CA TYR A 148 0.97 9.26 6.38
C TYR A 148 0.26 10.38 7.15
N LYS A 149 -0.78 10.92 6.52
CA LYS A 149 -1.67 11.93 7.10
C LYS A 149 -3.09 11.42 6.96
N ALA A 150 -3.84 11.39 8.06
CA ALA A 150 -5.23 10.95 8.09
C ALA A 150 -6.09 12.02 8.75
N ASN A 151 -6.89 12.75 7.97
CA ASN A 151 -7.77 13.83 8.44
C ASN A 151 -9.20 13.65 7.96
N VAL A 152 -10.16 14.18 8.72
CA VAL A 152 -11.53 14.36 8.21
C VAL A 152 -11.48 15.52 7.20
N PRO A 153 -11.95 15.34 5.96
CA PRO A 153 -12.05 16.45 5.01
C PRO A 153 -12.99 17.52 5.57
N GLU A 154 -12.58 18.79 5.46
CA GLU A 154 -13.40 19.95 5.84
C GLU A 154 -14.63 20.12 4.96
#